data_AF-A0A9C9GAI2-F1
#
_entry.id   AF-A0A9C9GAI2-F1
#
_cell.length_a   1.000
_cell.length_b   1.000
_cell.length_c   1.000
_cell.angle_alpha   90.00
_cell.angle_beta   90.00
_cell.angle_gamma   90.00
#
_symmetry.space_group_name_H-M   'P 1'
#
loop_
_entity.id
_entity.type
_entity.pdbx_description
1 polymer ?
#
loop_
_entity_poly.entity_id
_entity_poly.type
_entity_poly.pdbx_seq_one_letter_code
_entity_poly.pdbx_strand_id
1 'polypeptide(L)'
;MQITRSSRRQLQIQNLIFLGGLLVFMGLLASLSLRYNYEADWTSSGRNTLSVDSRQVLDEMPDSIHVTAFATENPLVRSHIRDLVARYQRYKPNVELKFVNP
;
A
#
# COMPACT_ATOMS: atom_id res chain seq x y z
N MET A 1 35.56 8.29 34.79
CA MET A 1 35.48 6.94 34.19
C MET A 1 36.84 6.55 33.67
N GLN A 2 37.48 5.52 34.25
CA GLN A 2 38.79 5.06 33.78
C GLN A 2 38.60 4.21 32.51
N ILE A 3 39.08 4.70 31.37
CA ILE A 3 38.99 4.00 30.08
C ILE A 3 40.11 2.95 30.05
N THR A 4 39.86 1.79 30.64
CA THR A 4 40.76 0.64 30.57
C THR A 4 40.64 -0.05 29.21
N ARG A 5 41.68 -0.79 28.76
CA ARG A 5 41.67 -1.50 27.46
C ARG A 5 40.50 -2.49 27.33
N SER A 6 40.03 -3.07 28.43
CA SER A 6 38.85 -3.95 28.46
C SER A 6 37.56 -3.19 28.14
N SER A 7 37.37 -1.97 28.66
CA SER A 7 36.22 -1.13 28.36
C SER A 7 36.11 -0.78 26.88
N ARG A 8 37.25 -0.59 26.19
CA ARG A 8 37.25 -0.35 24.73
C ARG A 8 36.73 -1.55 23.94
N ARG A 9 37.17 -2.78 24.29
CA ARG A 9 36.68 -4.01 23.64
C ARG A 9 35.20 -4.27 23.95
N GLN A 10 34.77 -4.00 25.17
CA GLN A 10 33.37 -4.15 25.56
C GLN A 10 32.45 -3.21 24.77
N LEU A 11 32.86 -1.94 24.58
CA LEU A 11 32.15 -0.98 23.73
C LEU A 11 32.13 -1.40 22.26
N GLN A 12 33.22 -1.96 21.73
CA GLN A 12 33.27 -2.46 20.35
C GLN A 12 32.32 -3.63 20.13
N ILE A 13 32.28 -4.59 21.07
CA ILE A 13 31.35 -5.74 21.01
C ILE A 13 29.90 -5.25 21.12
N GLN A 14 29.61 -4.31 22.01
CA GLN A 14 28.27 -3.75 22.14
C GLN A 14 27.81 -3.06 20.85
N ASN A 15 28.67 -2.27 20.22
CA ASN A 15 28.37 -1.63 18.94
C ASN A 15 28.18 -2.65 17.81
N LEU A 16 28.99 -3.72 17.77
CA LEU A 16 28.85 -4.79 16.78
C LEU A 16 27.51 -5.52 16.93
N ILE A 17 27.14 -5.87 18.17
CA ILE A 17 25.85 -6.51 18.46
C ILE A 17 24.70 -5.59 18.08
N PHE A 18 24.78 -4.31 18.46
CA PHE A 18 23.76 -3.32 18.12
C PHE A 18 23.60 -3.16 16.60
N LEU A 19 24.71 -3.00 15.88
CA LEU A 19 24.70 -2.84 14.43
C LEU A 19 24.18 -4.10 13.73
N GLY A 20 24.60 -5.28 14.18
CA GLY A 20 24.08 -6.56 13.68
C GLY A 20 22.58 -6.69 13.91
N GLY A 21 22.10 -6.37 15.11
CA GLY A 21 20.67 -6.38 15.43
C GLY A 21 19.88 -5.38 14.59
N LEU A 22 20.41 -4.18 14.38
CA LEU A 22 19.81 -3.15 13.53
C LEU A 22 19.66 -3.63 12.08
N LEU A 23 20.70 -4.24 11.52
CA LEU A 23 20.66 -4.78 10.16
C LEU A 23 19.64 -5.91 10.01
N VAL A 24 19.58 -6.82 10.99
CA VAL A 24 18.56 -7.89 11.02
C VAL A 24 17.16 -7.29 11.07
N PHE A 25 16.95 -6.31 11.96
CA PHE A 25 15.67 -5.62 12.08
C PHE A 25 15.26 -4.90 10.78
N MET A 26 16.18 -4.19 10.13
CA MET A 26 15.93 -3.57 8.83
C MET A 26 15.63 -4.60 7.73
N GLY A 27 16.34 -5.74 7.72
CA GLY A 27 16.07 -6.83 6.79
C GLY A 27 14.67 -7.44 6.97
N LEU A 28 14.23 -7.60 8.22
CA LEU A 28 12.86 -8.03 8.53
C LEU A 28 11.83 -7.01 8.05
N LEU A 29 12.04 -5.72 8.29
CA LEU A 29 11.17 -4.65 7.80
C LEU A 29 11.10 -4.60 6.27
N ALA A 30 12.24 -4.73 5.59
CA ALA A 30 12.29 -4.76 4.14
C ALA A 30 11.56 -5.99 3.57
N SER A 31 11.77 -7.17 4.17
CA SER A 31 11.06 -8.40 3.78
C SER A 31 9.55 -8.28 3.98
N LEU A 32 9.14 -7.67 5.10
CA LEU A 32 7.74 -7.41 5.40
C LEU A 32 7.13 -6.42 4.38
N SER A 33 7.85 -5.35 4.06
CA SER A 33 7.44 -4.34 3.07
C SER A 33 7.27 -4.92 1.66
N LEU A 34 8.20 -5.78 1.23
CA LEU A 34 8.16 -6.39 -0.11
C LEU A 34 7.10 -7.50 -0.25
N ARG A 35 6.75 -8.18 0.86
CA ARG A 35 5.77 -9.28 0.84
C ARG A 35 4.34 -8.82 1.14
N TYR A 36 4.18 -7.74 1.90
CA TYR A 36 2.88 -7.20 2.27
C TYR A 36 2.73 -5.79 1.69
N ASN A 37 2.06 -5.69 0.54
CA ASN A 37 1.54 -4.43 0.02
C ASN A 37 0.36 -3.98 0.88
N TYR A 38 0.60 -3.69 2.16
CA TYR A 38 -0.39 -3.08 3.04
C TYR A 38 -0.36 -1.57 2.80
N GLU A 39 -1.19 -1.10 1.88
CA GLU A 39 -1.47 0.32 1.70
C GLU A 39 -2.26 0.81 2.93
N ALA A 40 -1.56 1.23 3.98
CA ALA A 40 -2.18 1.91 5.10
C ALA A 40 -2.58 3.32 4.65
N ASP A 41 -3.87 3.57 4.49
CA ASP A 41 -4.38 4.91 4.26
C ASP A 41 -4.45 5.66 5.60
N TRP A 42 -3.46 6.51 5.86
CA TRP A 42 -3.40 7.35 7.06
C TRP A 42 -4.28 8.59 6.96
N THR A 43 -5.07 8.75 5.90
CA THR A 43 -6.05 9.82 5.86
C THR A 43 -7.17 9.51 6.84
N SER A 44 -7.55 10.49 7.67
CA SER A 44 -8.70 10.41 8.60
C SER A 44 -10.03 10.00 7.93
N SER A 45 -10.07 9.90 6.60
CA SER A 45 -11.27 9.61 5.82
C SER A 45 -11.14 8.40 4.90
N GLY A 46 -10.02 7.67 4.89
CA GLY A 46 -9.82 6.49 4.04
C GLY A 46 -10.05 6.78 2.55
N ARG A 47 -9.73 7.99 2.07
CA ARG A 47 -10.15 8.48 0.76
C ARG A 47 -9.45 7.82 -0.43
N ASN A 48 -8.35 7.14 -0.20
CA ASN A 48 -7.51 6.55 -1.25
C ASN A 48 -7.61 5.02 -1.30
N THR A 49 -8.16 4.39 -0.27
CA THR A 49 -8.40 2.94 -0.21
C THR A 49 -9.90 2.63 -0.17
N LEU A 50 -10.30 1.44 -0.62
CA LEU A 50 -11.69 1.02 -0.52
C LEU A 50 -12.03 0.74 0.96
N SER A 51 -13.12 1.33 1.47
CA SER A 51 -13.57 1.05 2.84
C SER A 51 -13.93 -0.43 3.01
N VAL A 52 -13.96 -0.91 4.26
CA VAL A 52 -14.41 -2.27 4.58
C VAL A 52 -15.83 -2.50 4.07
N ASP A 53 -16.73 -1.54 4.26
CA ASP A 53 -18.13 -1.63 3.82
C ASP A 53 -18.25 -1.73 2.29
N SER A 54 -17.48 -0.94 1.54
CA SER A 54 -17.48 -1.03 0.07
C SER A 54 -16.93 -2.37 -0.43
N ARG A 55 -15.97 -2.97 0.29
CA ARG A 55 -15.47 -4.32 -0.03
C ARG A 55 -16.52 -5.39 0.20
N GLN A 56 -17.25 -5.31 1.31
CA GLN A 56 -18.32 -6.27 1.61
C GLN A 56 -19.42 -6.24 0.54
N VAL A 57 -19.83 -5.05 0.08
CA VAL A 57 -20.80 -4.94 -1.03
C VAL A 57 -20.26 -5.55 -2.33
N LEU A 58 -18.96 -5.37 -2.63
CA LEU A 58 -18.34 -6.00 -3.80
C LEU A 58 -18.27 -7.52 -3.69
N ASP A 59 -18.09 -8.07 -2.49
CA ASP A 59 -18.07 -9.51 -2.24
C ASP A 59 -19.46 -10.14 -2.49
N GLU A 60 -20.54 -9.41 -2.20
CA GLU A 60 -21.92 -9.82 -2.46
C GLU A 60 -22.32 -9.80 -3.96
N MET A 61 -21.46 -9.26 -4.84
CA MET A 61 -21.71 -9.14 -6.28
C MET A 61 -20.86 -10.13 -7.09
N PRO A 62 -21.14 -11.45 -7.12
CA PRO A 62 -20.23 -12.44 -7.70
C PRO A 62 -19.98 -12.27 -9.21
N ASP A 63 -20.93 -11.69 -9.94
CA ASP A 63 -20.87 -11.53 -11.39
C ASP A 63 -19.93 -10.39 -11.84
N SER A 64 -19.69 -10.32 -13.16
CA SER A 64 -18.90 -9.24 -13.76
C SER A 64 -19.62 -7.89 -13.68
N ILE A 65 -18.89 -6.88 -13.20
CA ILE A 65 -19.41 -5.53 -13.01
C ILE A 65 -19.01 -4.70 -14.22
N HIS A 66 -19.99 -4.12 -14.90
CA HIS A 66 -19.76 -3.25 -16.05
C HIS A 66 -20.10 -1.80 -15.68
N VAL A 67 -19.09 -0.93 -15.74
CA VAL A 67 -19.20 0.49 -15.46
C VAL A 67 -19.16 1.25 -16.78
N THR A 68 -20.24 1.95 -17.12
CA THR A 68 -20.30 2.83 -18.30
C THR A 68 -20.21 4.28 -17.85
N ALA A 69 -19.13 4.95 -18.23
CA ALA A 69 -18.89 6.36 -17.93
C ALA A 69 -19.21 7.23 -19.15
N PHE A 70 -20.23 8.06 -19.02
CA PHE A 70 -20.56 9.08 -20.02
C PHE A 70 -19.69 10.32 -19.78
N ALA A 71 -18.66 10.47 -20.61
CA ALA A 71 -17.73 11.58 -20.48
C ALA A 71 -17.21 12.00 -21.86
N THR A 72 -17.16 13.32 -22.07
CA THR A 72 -16.50 13.92 -23.22
C THR A 72 -15.03 13.49 -23.30
N GLU A 73 -14.40 13.69 -24.45
CA GLU A 73 -13.02 13.24 -24.69
C GLU A 73 -11.95 14.02 -23.92
N ASN A 74 -12.34 14.78 -22.90
CA ASN A 74 -11.43 15.49 -22.02
C ASN A 74 -10.54 14.47 -21.26
N PRO A 75 -9.22 14.48 -21.50
CA PRO A 75 -8.30 13.53 -20.88
C PRO A 75 -8.31 13.59 -19.35
N LEU A 76 -8.52 14.78 -18.79
CA LEU A 76 -8.47 15.04 -17.35
C LEU A 76 -9.70 14.46 -16.63
N VAL A 77 -10.87 14.54 -17.25
CA VAL A 77 -12.09 13.92 -16.73
C VAL A 77 -12.00 12.40 -16.83
N ARG A 78 -11.57 11.88 -17.98
CA ARG A 78 -11.41 10.43 -18.18
C ARG A 78 -10.34 9.85 -17.25
N SER A 79 -9.24 10.55 -16.97
CA SER A 79 -8.20 10.08 -16.03
C SER A 79 -8.73 9.97 -14.61
N HIS A 80 -9.46 10.97 -14.11
CA HIS A 80 -10.04 10.90 -12.76
C HIS A 80 -11.05 9.75 -12.61
N ILE A 81 -11.87 9.48 -13.62
CA ILE A 81 -12.79 8.35 -13.62
C ILE A 81 -12.01 7.03 -13.62
N ARG A 82 -10.96 6.90 -14.44
CA ARG A 82 -10.10 5.72 -14.42
C ARG A 82 -9.48 5.50 -13.05
N ASP A 83 -8.92 6.53 -12.41
CA ASP A 83 -8.29 6.41 -11.10
C ASP A 83 -9.28 6.01 -10.00
N LEU A 84 -10.54 6.44 -10.13
CA LEU A 84 -11.61 6.01 -9.24
C LEU A 84 -11.92 4.52 -9.44
N VAL A 85 -12.19 4.09 -10.68
CA VAL A 85 -12.56 2.69 -10.96
C VAL A 85 -11.39 1.73 -10.75
N ALA A 86 -10.15 2.17 -10.97
CA ALA A 86 -8.95 1.38 -10.71
C ALA A 86 -8.87 0.90 -9.25
N ARG A 87 -9.36 1.70 -8.28
CA ARG A 87 -9.41 1.30 -6.88
C ARG A 87 -10.33 0.10 -6.65
N TYR A 88 -11.45 0.03 -7.37
CA TYR A 88 -12.36 -1.12 -7.34
C TYR A 88 -11.76 -2.32 -8.09
N GLN A 89 -11.10 -2.09 -9.23
CA GLN A 89 -10.45 -3.14 -10.01
C GLN A 89 -9.31 -3.85 -9.26
N ARG A 90 -8.58 -3.13 -8.40
CA ARG A 90 -7.54 -3.72 -7.53
C ARG A 90 -8.10 -4.76 -6.56
N TYR A 91 -9.33 -4.56 -6.07
CA TYR A 91 -9.99 -5.52 -5.19
C TYR A 91 -10.74 -6.59 -5.97
N LYS A 92 -11.32 -6.22 -7.11
CA LYS A 92 -12.17 -7.07 -7.93
C LYS A 92 -11.82 -6.94 -9.42
N PRO A 93 -11.00 -7.85 -9.99
CA PRO A 93 -10.48 -7.68 -11.34
C PRO A 93 -11.54 -7.84 -12.45
N ASN A 94 -12.71 -8.41 -12.16
CA ASN A 94 -13.84 -8.52 -13.10
C ASN A 94 -14.74 -7.25 -13.13
N VAL A 95 -14.16 -6.08 -12.84
CA VAL A 95 -14.79 -4.77 -13.03
C VAL A 95 -14.30 -4.17 -14.36
N GLU A 96 -15.19 -4.01 -15.33
CA GLU A 96 -14.90 -3.39 -16.63
C GLU A 96 -15.33 -1.93 -16.66
N LEU A 97 -14.49 -1.04 -17.21
CA LEU A 97 -14.82 0.37 -17.45
C LEU A 97 -14.89 0.65 -18.95
N LYS A 98 -16.04 1.15 -19.40
CA LYS A 98 -16.25 1.62 -20.78
C LYS A 98 -16.60 3.09 -20.77
N PHE A 99 -15.93 3.87 -21.62
CA PHE A 99 -16.26 5.27 -21.82
C PHE A 99 -17.18 5.41 -23.03
N VAL A 100 -18.24 6.19 -22.86
CA VAL A 100 -19.13 6.60 -23.95
C VAL A 100 -19.04 8.11 -24.05
N ASN A 101 -18.80 8.62 -25.26
CA ASN A 101 -18.90 10.05 -25.52
C ASN A 101 -20.39 10.38 -25.70
N PRO A 102 -21.00 11.17 -24.80
CA PRO A 102 -22.42 11.53 -24.88
C PRO A 102 -22.72 12.49 -26.03
#